data_AF-A0AAN6HC34-F1
#
_entry.id   AF-A0AAN6HC34-F1
#
_cell.length_a   1.000
_cell.length_b   1.000
_cell.length_c   1.000
_cell.angle_alpha   90.00
_cell.angle_beta   90.00
_cell.angle_gamma   90.00
#
_symmetry.space_group_name_H-M   'P 1'
#
loop_
_entity.id
_entity.type
_entity.pdbx_description
1 polymer ?
#
loop_
_entity_poly.entity_id
_entity_poly.type
_entity_poly.pdbx_seq_one_letter_code
_entity_poly.pdbx_strand_id
1 'polypeptide(L)'
;MLKSTNYTRTIWSRGVYTVPTGTNLYGNHPIYFRHRGDLGSHGVFLLNSNAMDIKINNAAADGEYLEYITLGGVLDFYSLAGPSPVRVAQ
;
A
#
# COMPACT_ATOMS: atom_id res chain seq x y z
N MET A 1 3.01 14.00 1.82
CA MET A 1 1.83 13.12 1.63
C MET A 1 2.11 12.18 0.47
N LEU A 2 1.67 10.92 0.54
CA LEU A 2 1.79 9.97 -0.59
C LEU A 2 0.97 10.50 -1.78
N LYS A 3 1.45 10.35 -3.01
CA LYS A 3 0.67 10.73 -4.20
C LYS A 3 -0.45 9.71 -4.42
N SER A 4 -1.68 10.20 -4.65
CA SER A 4 -2.89 9.39 -4.88
C SER A 4 -3.31 9.30 -6.34
N THR A 5 -2.54 9.89 -7.27
CA THR A 5 -2.86 9.95 -8.70
C THR A 5 -1.60 9.66 -9.51
N ASN A 6 -1.71 8.77 -10.50
CA ASN A 6 -0.61 8.33 -11.38
C ASN A 6 0.69 8.06 -10.59
N TYR A 7 0.60 7.20 -9.58
CA TYR A 7 1.71 6.92 -8.69
C TYR A 7 1.98 5.42 -8.57
N THR A 8 3.24 5.04 -8.69
CA THR A 8 3.70 3.66 -8.49
C THR A 8 4.62 3.59 -7.29
N ARG A 9 4.35 2.62 -6.42
CA ARG A 9 5.20 2.27 -5.29
C ARG A 9 5.77 0.87 -5.49
N THR A 10 7.06 0.81 -5.79
CA THR A 10 7.79 -0.46 -5.86
C THR A 10 8.17 -0.94 -4.47
N ILE A 11 7.86 -2.21 -4.19
CA ILE A 11 8.23 -2.93 -2.98
C ILE A 11 9.31 -3.94 -3.37
N TRP A 12 10.55 -3.57 -3.08
CA TRP A 12 11.73 -4.41 -3.27
C TRP A 12 12.88 -3.84 -2.45
N SER A 13 13.47 -4.66 -1.58
CA SER A 13 14.58 -4.21 -0.73
C SER A 13 15.79 -3.88 -1.57
N ARG A 14 16.28 -2.64 -1.47
CA ARG A 14 17.44 -2.15 -2.21
C ARG A 14 18.31 -1.28 -1.32
N GLY A 15 19.61 -1.60 -1.26
CA GLY A 15 20.61 -0.75 -0.62
C GLY A 15 20.78 0.55 -1.41
N VAL A 16 20.45 1.69 -0.79
CA VAL A 16 20.56 3.01 -1.44
C VAL A 16 20.99 4.09 -0.45
N TYR A 17 22.21 4.58 -0.63
CA TYR A 17 22.86 5.51 0.32
C TYR A 17 22.08 6.83 0.50
N THR A 18 21.48 7.38 -0.56
CA THR A 18 20.95 8.76 -0.58
C THR A 18 19.42 8.88 -0.52
N VAL A 19 18.70 7.84 -0.08
CA VAL A 19 17.21 7.79 0.06
C VAL A 19 16.43 8.59 -0.99
N PRO A 20 16.64 8.35 -2.30
CA PRO A 20 16.04 9.17 -3.34
C PRO A 20 14.51 9.06 -3.35
N THR A 21 13.86 10.22 -3.42
CA THR A 21 12.40 10.34 -3.44
C THR A 21 11.78 9.54 -4.59
N GLY A 22 10.70 8.83 -4.30
CA GLY A 22 9.94 8.08 -5.31
C GLY A 22 10.53 6.74 -5.70
N THR A 23 11.56 6.25 -5.00
CA THR A 23 12.19 4.96 -5.28
C THR A 23 11.96 3.96 -4.14
N ASN A 24 12.16 2.67 -4.42
CA ASN A 24 12.20 1.62 -3.41
C ASN A 24 13.47 1.74 -2.55
N LEU A 25 13.33 1.41 -1.27
CA LEU A 25 14.36 1.55 -0.24
C LEU A 25 14.58 0.19 0.46
N TYR A 26 14.96 0.22 1.74
CA TYR A 26 15.40 -0.96 2.49
C TYR A 26 14.26 -1.91 2.90
N GLY A 27 13.11 -1.37 3.31
CA GLY A 27 12.01 -2.13 3.91
C GLY A 27 10.79 -2.27 2.99
N ASN A 28 10.06 -3.36 3.20
CA ASN A 28 8.91 -3.75 2.40
C ASN A 28 7.74 -4.07 3.35
N HIS A 29 6.67 -3.27 3.29
CA HIS A 29 5.47 -3.48 4.11
C HIS A 29 4.24 -3.32 3.20
N PRO A 30 3.74 -4.41 2.59
CA PRO A 30 2.55 -4.39 1.72
C PRO A 30 1.24 -4.22 2.51
N ILE A 31 1.14 -3.13 3.28
CA ILE A 31 -0.02 -2.77 4.10
C ILE A 31 -0.40 -1.31 3.83
N TYR A 32 -1.69 -1.04 3.70
CA TYR A 32 -2.21 0.33 3.69
C TYR A 32 -3.32 0.49 4.72
N PHE A 33 -3.50 1.74 5.17
CA PHE A 33 -4.57 2.16 6.05
C PHE A 33 -5.43 3.16 5.29
N ARG A 34 -6.76 3.00 5.34
CA ARG A 34 -7.71 3.95 4.78
C ARG A 34 -8.64 4.45 5.86
N HIS A 35 -8.48 5.73 6.18
CA HIS A 35 -9.31 6.46 7.13
C HIS A 35 -10.41 7.21 6.38
N ARG A 36 -11.67 7.06 6.81
CA ARG A 36 -12.85 7.67 6.16
C ARG A 36 -13.62 8.60 7.11
N GLY A 37 -12.89 9.27 8.02
CA GLY A 37 -13.51 10.13 9.04
C GLY A 37 -14.44 9.32 9.95
N ASP A 38 -15.66 9.83 10.13
CA ASP A 38 -16.69 9.22 10.97
C ASP A 38 -17.16 7.84 10.47
N LEU A 39 -16.91 7.51 9.19
CA LEU A 39 -17.19 6.19 8.62
C LEU A 39 -16.17 5.11 9.05
N GLY A 40 -15.20 5.49 9.87
CA GLY A 40 -14.21 4.58 10.44
C GLY A 40 -12.98 4.32 9.56
N SER A 41 -12.13 3.44 10.05
CA SER A 41 -10.83 3.09 9.46
C SER A 41 -10.75 1.59 9.21
N HIS A 42 -10.04 1.21 8.15
CA HIS A 42 -9.65 -0.17 7.91
C HIS A 42 -8.23 -0.21 7.37
N GLY A 43 -7.62 -1.39 7.42
CA GLY A 43 -6.36 -1.69 6.77
C GLY A 43 -6.48 -2.93 5.91
N VAL A 44 -5.63 -3.02 4.90
CA VAL A 44 -5.47 -4.25 4.11
C VAL A 44 -3.99 -4.57 4.06
N PHE A 45 -3.65 -5.80 4.43
CA PHE A 45 -2.31 -6.36 4.36
C PHE A 45 -2.28 -7.49 3.34
N LEU A 46 -1.33 -7.44 2.42
CA LEU A 46 -1.02 -8.54 1.51
C LEU A 46 0.22 -9.28 2.05
N LEU A 47 0.04 -10.50 2.54
CA LEU A 47 1.13 -11.35 3.00
C LEU A 47 1.84 -11.97 1.80
N ASN A 48 2.67 -11.16 1.14
CA ASN A 48 3.47 -11.57 -0.01
C ASN A 48 4.83 -10.86 0.02
N SER A 49 5.91 -11.62 -0.16
CA SER A 49 7.29 -11.13 -0.08
C SER A 49 7.98 -11.02 -1.45
N ASN A 50 7.30 -11.36 -2.53
CA ASN A 50 7.83 -11.24 -3.88
C ASN A 50 7.93 -9.76 -4.27
N ALA A 51 8.82 -9.45 -5.23
CA ALA A 51 8.89 -8.12 -5.80
C ALA A 51 7.52 -7.73 -6.37
N MET A 52 7.07 -6.51 -6.05
CA MET A 52 5.77 -6.02 -6.52
C MET A 52 5.77 -4.51 -6.74
N ASP A 53 4.87 -4.09 -7.61
CA ASP A 53 4.46 -2.69 -7.76
C ASP A 53 3.04 -2.52 -7.24
N ILE A 54 2.82 -1.43 -6.50
CA ILE A 54 1.49 -0.94 -6.13
C ILE A 54 1.21 0.30 -6.95
N LYS A 55 0.26 0.22 -7.88
CA LYS A 55 -0.22 1.40 -8.63
C LYS A 55 -1.38 2.02 -7.88
N ILE A 56 -1.29 3.33 -7.65
CA ILE A 56 -2.29 4.13 -6.98
C ILE A 56 -2.75 5.19 -7.97
N ASN A 57 -4.06 5.25 -8.19
CA ASN A 57 -4.63 6.26 -9.06
C ASN A 57 -6.01 6.70 -8.57
N ASN A 58 -6.44 7.85 -9.06
CA ASN A 58 -7.77 8.39 -8.84
C ASN A 58 -8.30 8.86 -10.19
N ALA A 59 -9.19 8.07 -10.78
CA ALA A 59 -9.83 8.39 -12.05
C ALA A 59 -11.21 9.01 -11.78
N ALA A 60 -11.57 10.05 -12.54
CA ALA A 60 -12.86 10.73 -12.39
C ALA A 60 -14.07 9.78 -12.56
N ALA A 61 -13.91 8.70 -13.35
CA ALA A 61 -14.95 7.70 -13.58
C ALA A 61 -14.99 6.60 -12.51
N ASP A 62 -13.82 6.18 -11.99
CA ASP A 62 -13.69 4.93 -11.20
C ASP A 62 -13.34 5.18 -9.72
N GLY A 63 -13.10 6.44 -9.34
CA GLY A 63 -12.64 6.82 -8.02
C GLY A 63 -11.19 6.42 -7.74
N GLU A 64 -10.84 6.40 -6.46
CA GLU A 64 -9.51 5.99 -5.99
C GLU A 64 -9.39 4.46 -5.92
N TYR A 65 -8.36 3.91 -6.56
CA TYR A 65 -8.08 2.48 -6.58
C TYR A 65 -6.59 2.17 -6.36
N LEU A 66 -6.33 0.93 -5.93
CA LEU A 66 -5.00 0.35 -5.79
C LEU A 66 -4.92 -0.96 -6.57
N GLU A 67 -3.86 -1.14 -7.34
CA GLU A 67 -3.58 -2.35 -8.11
C GLU A 67 -2.25 -2.97 -7.62
N TYR A 68 -2.29 -4.24 -7.22
CA TYR A 68 -1.11 -5.01 -6.82
C TYR A 68 -0.61 -5.83 -8.00
N ILE A 69 0.64 -5.61 -8.40
CA ILE A 69 1.30 -6.35 -9.47
C ILE A 69 2.49 -7.07 -8.83
N THR A 70 2.30 -8.33 -8.44
CA THR A 70 3.34 -9.17 -7.84
C THR A 70 3.94 -10.14 -8.87
N LEU A 71 5.25 -10.36 -8.79
CA LEU A 71 5.95 -11.31 -9.67
C LEU A 71 5.79 -12.78 -9.24
N GLY A 72 5.11 -13.07 -8.13
CA GLY A 72 4.89 -14.45 -7.69
C GLY A 72 4.24 -14.58 -6.31
N GLY A 73 4.30 -15.79 -5.77
CA GLY A 73 3.67 -16.14 -4.49
C GLY A 73 2.18 -16.37 -4.63
N VAL A 74 1.44 -16.12 -3.56
CA VAL A 74 -0.03 -16.20 -3.51
C VAL A 74 -0.63 -14.85 -3.14
N LEU A 75 -1.92 -14.69 -3.43
CA LEU A 75 -2.71 -13.53 -2.99
C LEU A 75 -3.34 -13.84 -1.63
N ASP A 76 -2.57 -13.67 -0.56
CA ASP A 76 -3.03 -13.87 0.82
C ASP A 76 -3.33 -12.53 1.49
N PHE A 77 -4.62 -12.14 1.50
CA PHE A 77 -5.08 -10.84 1.98
C PHE A 77 -5.70 -10.92 3.37
N TYR A 78 -5.31 -9.99 4.24
CA TYR A 78 -5.88 -9.77 5.55
C TYR A 78 -6.60 -8.42 5.57
N SER A 79 -7.91 -8.44 5.83
CA SER A 79 -8.73 -7.25 6.03
C SER A 79 -8.82 -6.93 7.52
N LEU A 80 -8.27 -5.78 7.92
CA LEU A 80 -8.19 -5.33 9.31
C LEU A 80 -9.31 -4.31 9.57
N ALA A 81 -10.34 -4.71 10.31
CA ALA A 81 -11.45 -3.84 10.65
C ALA A 81 -11.13 -2.97 11.88
N GLY A 82 -11.33 -1.64 11.75
CA GLY A 82 -11.22 -0.69 12.86
C GLY A 82 -12.47 -0.64 13.74
N PRO A 83 -12.57 0.42 14.56
CA PRO A 83 -13.07 1.65 13.92
C PRO A 83 -12.06 2.80 13.81
N SER A 84 -11.06 2.87 14.71
CA SER A 84 -10.05 3.93 14.70
C SER A 84 -8.74 3.45 14.07
N PRO A 85 -7.85 4.36 13.60
CA PRO A 85 -6.54 3.98 13.08
C PRO A 85 -5.71 3.17 14.07
N VAL A 86 -5.82 3.48 15.37
CA VAL A 86 -5.17 2.73 16.45
C VAL A 86 -5.69 1.29 16.52
N ARG A 87 -7.02 1.10 16.41
CA ARG A 87 -7.63 -0.24 16.45
C ARG A 87 -7.27 -1.10 15.25
N VAL A 88 -6.99 -0.50 14.09
CA VAL A 88 -6.50 -1.23 12.91
C VAL A 88 -5.04 -1.69 13.09
N ALA A 89 -4.24 -0.99 13.90
CA ALA A 89 -2.81 -1.25 14.09
C ALA A 89 -2.48 -2.20 15.26
N GLN A 90 -3.46 -2.55 16.10
CA GLN A 90 -3.32 -3.49 17.22
C GLN A 90 -3.40 -4.94 16.74
#